data_AF-A0A7S4S9X2-F1
#
_entry.id   AF-A0A7S4S9X2-F1
#
_cell.length_a   1.000
_cell.length_b   1.000
_cell.length_c   1.000
_cell.angle_alpha   90.00
_cell.angle_beta   90.00
_cell.angle_gamma   90.00
#
_symmetry.space_group_name_H-M   'P 1'
#
loop_
_entity.id
_entity.type
_entity.pdbx_description
1 polymer ?
#
loop_
_entity_poly.entity_id
_entity_poly.type
_entity_poly.pdbx_seq_one_letter_code
_entity_poly.pdbx_strand_id
1 'polypeptide(L)'
;MLRPFMPVLLALALLPAASRAEDRTSEAGGTSTPEGASDGVVVQEVLRMQGMLESLQASLSEMLSCCNCSGGEGGGGHNKNGKGFVRPTTTRLNGPVSAGGAPTTTTITTTTSTARRAKEMTVLCAAFGDPHFITFDGGHTVFVGQRTIWLVKTESVWIQALAKGSDGKLLGLAVGGSFLRGHKLFVYNDTKNSHLEVKFDGKAILSQQVDKFLEPGIIDAQRDIEWDSTRHNDQILAMRTQAKFSVSSWKDRFMGTPKGGLLLLKLPEDVEITVTGVDFMSVVVTMPRPEGVRRQSGYCGNLNGDPEDDATPVVPSWNLPIGEDLGPVKSSLNLFKGKSTPKSLALTAALLEATEPEISRSPGTELHRLLDAVEHCPEALMKEAQRRCSSIQDARMERDCIFDICVTWDAGAAEDAAAAEALEEEVNAKGIPVFMGHGRCTDAVGRRFDAFETNVRTEKECQDVLRSLALTKGVLGAELHRTSSCRILVETGSDPTDAEIPGGWAGSEATEEPGRGLVSGIRREASWSCWQLD
;
A
#
# COMPACT_ATOMS: atom_id res chain seq x y z
N MET A 1 11.71 14.97 52.36
CA MET A 1 10.39 15.61 52.63
C MET A 1 9.42 14.99 51.62
N LEU A 2 8.71 13.89 51.93
CA LEU A 2 7.35 13.85 52.52
C LEU A 2 6.43 14.89 51.83
N ARG A 3 5.36 14.57 51.08
CA ARG A 3 4.47 13.41 50.95
C ARG A 3 3.71 13.45 49.60
N PRO A 4 3.05 12.34 49.19
CA PRO A 4 2.25 12.16 47.97
C PRO A 4 0.74 12.41 48.21
N PHE A 5 -0.07 12.45 47.15
CA PHE A 5 -1.52 12.26 47.23
C PHE A 5 -2.01 11.21 46.23
N MET A 6 -2.74 10.24 46.77
CA MET A 6 -3.43 9.14 46.10
C MET A 6 -4.95 9.47 45.99
N PRO A 7 -5.75 8.65 45.30
CA PRO A 7 -7.00 9.03 44.62
C PRO A 7 -8.25 8.85 45.49
N VAL A 8 -9.38 9.41 45.02
CA VAL A 8 -10.72 9.16 45.57
C VAL A 8 -11.51 8.30 44.60
N LEU A 9 -12.00 7.18 45.13
CA LEU A 9 -12.99 6.28 44.55
C LEU A 9 -14.37 6.56 45.20
N LEU A 10 -15.42 6.11 44.49
CA LEU A 10 -16.75 5.68 44.98
C LEU A 10 -17.89 6.72 45.03
N ALA A 11 -18.94 6.50 44.20
CA ALA A 11 -20.21 5.89 44.67
C ALA A 11 -21.28 5.80 43.55
N LEU A 12 -21.90 4.62 43.44
CA LEU A 12 -23.16 4.33 42.75
C LEU A 12 -24.35 5.03 43.43
N ALA A 13 -25.38 5.41 42.66
CA ALA A 13 -26.78 5.32 43.10
C ALA A 13 -27.75 5.16 41.92
N LEU A 14 -28.79 4.36 42.17
CA LEU A 14 -29.84 3.81 41.31
C LEU A 14 -30.97 4.81 40.94
N LEU A 15 -31.56 4.63 39.73
CA LEU A 15 -32.99 4.63 39.28
C LEU A 15 -34.06 5.52 39.99
N PRO A 16 -35.22 5.91 39.36
CA PRO A 16 -35.99 5.12 38.37
C PRO A 16 -36.71 5.88 37.23
N ALA A 17 -37.31 5.06 36.36
CA ALA A 17 -38.23 5.39 35.28
C ALA A 17 -39.53 6.07 35.71
N ALA A 18 -40.11 6.89 34.82
CA ALA A 18 -41.53 7.20 34.81
C ALA A 18 -42.04 7.43 33.38
N SER A 19 -43.09 6.69 33.07
CA SER A 19 -43.95 6.72 31.90
C SER A 19 -44.68 8.05 31.70
N ARG A 20 -44.97 8.42 30.45
CA ARG A 20 -46.30 8.92 30.09
C ARG A 20 -46.58 8.78 28.60
N ALA A 21 -47.52 7.89 28.30
CA ALA A 21 -48.34 7.94 27.10
C ALA A 21 -49.31 9.11 27.24
N GLU A 22 -49.53 9.87 26.18
CA GLU A 22 -50.81 10.53 25.96
C GLU A 22 -51.09 10.61 24.46
N ASP A 23 -52.18 9.93 24.15
CA ASP A 23 -52.93 9.79 22.91
C ASP A 23 -53.63 11.11 22.58
N ARG A 24 -53.61 11.53 21.31
CA ARG A 24 -54.67 12.39 20.75
C ARG A 24 -54.77 12.20 19.25
N THR A 25 -55.95 11.71 18.89
CA THR A 25 -56.49 11.43 17.57
C THR A 25 -57.03 12.68 16.87
N SER A 26 -57.03 12.57 15.54
CA SER A 26 -57.91 13.18 14.53
C SER A 26 -57.96 14.70 14.36
N GLU A 27 -57.68 15.17 13.14
CA GLU A 27 -58.76 15.64 12.25
C GLU A 27 -58.32 15.68 10.77
N ALA A 28 -59.29 15.41 9.91
CA ALA A 28 -59.18 15.31 8.47
C ALA A 28 -59.34 16.68 7.78
N GLY A 29 -58.74 16.83 6.60
CA GLY A 29 -59.02 17.94 5.69
C GLY A 29 -58.24 17.79 4.39
N GLY A 30 -58.89 17.28 3.34
CA GLY A 30 -58.29 17.13 2.02
C GLY A 30 -58.24 18.45 1.23
N THR A 31 -57.43 18.49 0.17
CA THR A 31 -57.84 18.74 -1.23
C THR A 31 -56.64 18.95 -2.16
N SER A 32 -56.86 18.53 -3.42
CA SER A 32 -56.24 18.96 -4.69
C SER A 32 -54.79 18.59 -5.03
N THR A 33 -54.69 17.68 -6.01
CA THR A 33 -53.64 17.53 -7.03
C THR A 33 -53.47 18.78 -7.90
N PRO A 34 -52.31 18.94 -8.56
CA PRO A 34 -52.33 18.90 -10.02
C PRO A 34 -51.23 18.02 -10.64
N GLU A 35 -51.62 17.26 -11.65
CA GLU A 35 -50.77 16.57 -12.63
C GLU A 35 -50.16 17.55 -13.64
N GLY A 36 -48.98 17.22 -14.15
CA GLY A 36 -48.60 17.52 -15.54
C GLY A 36 -47.42 18.47 -15.76
N ALA A 37 -46.18 17.95 -15.75
CA ALA A 37 -45.06 18.40 -16.61
C ALA A 37 -43.79 17.55 -16.36
N SER A 38 -43.62 16.40 -17.03
CA SER A 38 -42.32 15.70 -17.04
C SER A 38 -41.94 14.97 -18.33
N ASP A 39 -42.81 14.90 -19.35
CA ASP A 39 -42.54 14.07 -20.53
C ASP A 39 -41.73 14.75 -21.65
N GLY A 40 -41.33 16.01 -21.47
CA GLY A 40 -40.56 16.76 -22.48
C GLY A 40 -39.03 16.66 -22.36
N VAL A 41 -38.50 16.34 -21.18
CA VAL A 41 -37.05 16.39 -20.93
C VAL A 41 -36.35 15.07 -21.30
N VAL A 42 -37.02 13.94 -21.09
CA VAL A 42 -36.46 12.60 -21.34
C VAL A 42 -36.25 12.34 -22.84
N VAL A 43 -37.10 12.90 -23.72
CA VAL A 43 -36.96 12.74 -25.18
C VAL A 43 -35.78 13.55 -25.73
N GLN A 44 -35.43 14.68 -25.11
CA GLN A 44 -34.32 15.53 -25.55
C GLN A 44 -32.95 14.94 -25.18
N GLU A 45 -32.84 14.25 -24.04
CA GLU A 45 -31.61 13.56 -23.63
C GLU A 45 -31.32 12.30 -24.47
N VAL A 46 -32.35 11.52 -24.82
CA VAL A 46 -32.18 10.32 -25.66
C VAL A 46 -31.70 10.69 -27.07
N LEU A 47 -32.21 11.77 -27.66
CA LEU A 47 -31.75 12.26 -28.97
C LEU A 47 -30.31 12.79 -28.92
N ARG A 48 -29.87 13.34 -27.77
CA ARG A 48 -28.50 13.85 -27.58
C ARG A 48 -27.48 12.70 -27.43
N MET A 49 -27.87 11.62 -26.75
CA MET A 49 -27.04 10.40 -26.64
C MET A 49 -26.90 9.68 -27.98
N GLN A 50 -27.94 9.67 -28.82
CA GLN A 50 -27.88 9.02 -30.14
C GLN A 50 -26.95 9.76 -31.11
N GLY A 51 -26.91 11.09 -31.06
CA GLY A 51 -25.94 11.88 -31.84
C GLY A 51 -24.48 11.70 -31.40
N MET A 52 -24.23 11.46 -30.10
CA MET A 52 -22.87 11.15 -29.62
C MET A 52 -22.39 9.76 -30.07
N LEU A 53 -23.31 8.79 -30.19
CA LEU A 53 -22.98 7.44 -30.64
C LEU A 53 -22.59 7.40 -32.13
N GLU A 54 -23.27 8.18 -32.97
CA GLU A 54 -22.94 8.29 -34.40
C GLU A 54 -21.58 8.99 -34.64
N SER A 55 -21.22 9.98 -33.81
CA SER A 55 -19.90 10.64 -33.84
C SER A 55 -18.75 9.71 -33.43
N LEU A 56 -18.99 8.84 -32.45
CA LEU A 56 -18.04 7.81 -32.01
C LEU A 56 -17.84 6.72 -33.08
N GLN A 57 -18.89 6.32 -33.81
CA GLN A 57 -18.76 5.37 -34.92
C GLN A 57 -18.01 5.95 -36.12
N ALA A 58 -18.18 7.25 -36.42
CA ALA A 58 -17.41 7.92 -37.46
C ALA A 58 -15.91 7.98 -37.13
N SER A 59 -15.57 8.25 -35.87
CA SER A 59 -14.17 8.34 -35.41
C SER A 59 -13.47 6.97 -35.37
N LEU A 60 -14.20 5.88 -35.07
CA LEU A 60 -13.65 4.52 -35.13
C LEU A 60 -13.35 4.07 -36.56
N SER A 61 -14.12 4.54 -37.54
CA SER A 61 -13.95 4.17 -38.95
C SER A 61 -12.72 4.84 -39.60
N GLU A 62 -12.30 6.01 -39.11
CA GLU A 62 -11.04 6.66 -39.55
C GLU A 62 -9.79 6.00 -38.96
N MET A 63 -9.86 5.50 -37.71
CA MET A 63 -8.72 4.79 -37.08
C MET A 63 -8.42 3.43 -37.73
N LEU A 64 -9.43 2.75 -38.28
CA LEU A 64 -9.26 1.46 -38.97
C LEU A 64 -8.67 1.58 -40.39
N SER A 65 -8.54 2.80 -40.93
CA SER A 65 -7.94 3.02 -42.26
C SER A 65 -6.41 3.22 -42.25
N CYS A 66 -5.77 3.29 -41.07
CA CYS A 66 -4.32 3.54 -40.94
C CYS A 66 -3.46 2.28 -40.78
N CYS A 67 -4.05 1.08 -40.73
CA CYS A 67 -3.32 -0.19 -40.63
C CYS A 67 -3.41 -0.98 -41.94
N ASN A 68 -2.74 -0.52 -42.99
CA ASN A 68 -2.47 -1.35 -44.16
C ASN A 68 -1.19 -0.90 -44.88
N CYS A 69 -0.07 -1.56 -44.57
CA CYS A 69 1.10 -1.64 -45.47
C CYS A 69 1.86 -2.94 -45.20
N SER A 70 1.66 -3.90 -46.10
CA SER A 70 2.34 -5.19 -46.20
C SER A 70 3.75 -5.03 -46.78
N GLY A 71 4.62 -6.01 -46.52
CA GLY A 71 6.04 -6.01 -46.87
C GLY A 71 6.39 -6.18 -48.36
N GLY A 72 7.70 -6.12 -48.62
CA GLY A 72 8.32 -6.41 -49.92
C GLY A 72 9.84 -6.60 -49.77
N GLU A 73 10.34 -7.66 -50.40
CA GLU A 73 11.72 -8.18 -50.41
C GLU A 73 12.72 -7.33 -51.23
N GLY A 74 14.01 -7.52 -50.95
CA GLY A 74 15.06 -7.73 -51.97
C GLY A 74 15.76 -6.51 -52.58
N GLY A 75 17.09 -6.43 -52.41
CA GLY A 75 17.94 -5.56 -53.22
C GLY A 75 19.39 -5.49 -52.76
N GLY A 76 20.28 -6.25 -53.41
CA GLY A 76 21.73 -6.22 -53.17
C GLY A 76 22.41 -4.96 -53.71
N GLY A 77 23.60 -4.66 -53.19
CA GLY A 77 24.45 -3.58 -53.68
C GLY A 77 25.85 -3.65 -53.09
N HIS A 78 26.81 -4.13 -53.89
CA HIS A 78 28.24 -3.98 -53.69
C HIS A 78 28.65 -2.51 -53.48
N ASN A 79 29.59 -2.25 -52.56
CA ASN A 79 30.80 -1.52 -52.97
C ASN A 79 32.01 -1.78 -52.06
N LYS A 80 33.18 -1.74 -52.71
CA LYS A 80 34.52 -2.06 -52.23
C LYS A 80 35.19 -0.84 -51.60
N ASN A 81 36.15 -1.11 -50.69
CA ASN A 81 37.44 -0.44 -50.44
C ASN A 81 37.85 -0.78 -48.98
N GLY A 82 38.92 -1.49 -48.64
CA GLY A 82 40.21 -1.70 -49.29
C GLY A 82 41.28 -0.89 -48.57
N LYS A 83 42.09 -1.56 -47.72
CA LYS A 83 43.42 -1.23 -47.13
C LYS A 83 43.44 -1.65 -45.64
N GLY A 84 44.34 -2.47 -45.10
CA GLY A 84 45.51 -3.19 -45.61
C GLY A 84 46.47 -3.46 -44.44
N PHE A 85 47.16 -4.62 -44.49
CA PHE A 85 48.48 -4.90 -43.86
C PHE A 85 48.49 -5.07 -42.31
N VAL A 86 49.12 -6.04 -41.63
CA VAL A 86 50.33 -6.88 -41.81
C VAL A 86 50.21 -8.18 -40.98
N ARG A 87 50.70 -9.31 -41.52
CA ARG A 87 51.17 -10.51 -40.78
C ARG A 87 52.69 -10.43 -40.59
N PRO A 88 53.26 -10.99 -39.51
CA PRO A 88 54.13 -12.17 -39.73
C PRO A 88 53.98 -13.21 -38.60
N THR A 89 53.81 -14.50 -38.89
CA THR A 89 54.82 -15.52 -39.26
C THR A 89 55.19 -16.39 -38.05
N THR A 90 55.05 -17.68 -38.31
CA THR A 90 55.33 -18.88 -37.53
C THR A 90 56.76 -19.02 -37.02
N THR A 91 56.92 -19.59 -35.82
CA THR A 91 58.09 -20.40 -35.47
C THR A 91 57.64 -21.63 -34.68
N ARG A 92 57.91 -22.82 -35.23
CA ARG A 92 57.92 -24.11 -34.52
C ARG A 92 59.27 -24.29 -33.83
N LEU A 93 59.27 -24.82 -32.59
CA LEU A 93 60.36 -25.65 -32.07
C LEU A 93 59.77 -26.82 -31.25
N ASN A 94 60.43 -27.97 -31.39
CA ASN A 94 60.01 -29.30 -30.97
C ASN A 94 60.29 -29.62 -29.49
N GLY A 95 59.41 -30.45 -28.92
CA GLY A 95 59.71 -31.58 -28.01
C GLY A 95 59.54 -31.34 -26.49
N PRO A 96 59.43 -32.40 -25.65
CA PRO A 96 58.89 -33.74 -25.86
C PRO A 96 57.69 -34.05 -24.94
N VAL A 97 57.04 -35.17 -25.23
CA VAL A 97 55.92 -35.80 -24.52
C VAL A 97 56.28 -36.14 -23.06
N SER A 98 55.40 -35.80 -22.11
CA SER A 98 55.23 -36.57 -20.88
C SER A 98 53.78 -36.49 -20.38
N ALA A 99 53.34 -37.59 -19.80
CA ALA A 99 51.97 -38.02 -19.63
C ALA A 99 51.28 -37.47 -18.37
N GLY A 100 49.94 -37.46 -18.41
CA GLY A 100 49.08 -37.70 -17.24
C GLY A 100 48.72 -36.48 -16.39
N GLY A 101 47.57 -35.88 -16.68
CA GLY A 101 46.87 -34.97 -15.78
C GLY A 101 45.45 -34.72 -16.28
N ALA A 102 44.47 -35.34 -15.63
CA ALA A 102 43.05 -35.15 -15.93
C ALA A 102 42.65 -33.66 -15.79
N PRO A 103 41.71 -33.15 -16.60
CA PRO A 103 41.26 -31.77 -16.48
C PRO A 103 40.39 -31.62 -15.22
N THR A 104 40.94 -30.97 -14.19
CA THR A 104 40.17 -30.45 -13.06
C THR A 104 39.23 -29.37 -13.61
N THR A 105 37.96 -29.74 -13.73
CA THR A 105 36.88 -28.81 -14.08
C THR A 105 36.66 -27.91 -12.86
N THR A 106 37.19 -26.69 -12.90
CA THR A 106 36.91 -25.67 -11.89
C THR A 106 35.48 -25.17 -12.09
N THR A 107 34.54 -25.77 -11.38
CA THR A 107 33.17 -25.26 -11.25
C THR A 107 33.23 -23.94 -10.49
N ILE A 108 33.08 -22.81 -11.20
CA ILE A 108 32.92 -21.49 -10.59
C ILE A 108 31.50 -21.43 -10.02
N THR A 109 31.43 -21.64 -8.71
CA THR A 109 30.21 -21.53 -7.90
C THR A 109 29.67 -20.10 -7.96
N THR A 110 28.69 -19.89 -8.83
CA THR A 110 27.97 -18.64 -9.04
C THR A 110 26.64 -18.71 -8.28
N THR A 111 26.66 -18.81 -6.95
CA THR A 111 25.44 -18.92 -6.12
C THR A 111 25.24 -17.73 -5.18
N THR A 112 26.23 -16.85 -5.00
CA THR A 112 26.14 -15.75 -4.02
C THR A 112 25.46 -14.48 -4.56
N SER A 113 25.41 -14.28 -5.88
CA SER A 113 24.83 -13.08 -6.52
C SER A 113 23.28 -13.09 -6.49
N THR A 114 22.68 -14.26 -6.72
CA THR A 114 21.22 -14.40 -6.91
C THR A 114 20.44 -14.25 -5.61
N ALA A 115 20.94 -14.79 -4.49
CA ALA A 115 20.29 -14.66 -3.19
C ALA A 115 20.34 -13.22 -2.64
N ARG A 116 21.41 -12.47 -2.94
CA ARG A 116 21.54 -11.06 -2.56
C ARG A 116 20.62 -10.17 -3.40
N ARG A 117 20.50 -10.47 -4.71
CA ARG A 117 19.58 -9.78 -5.63
C ARG A 117 18.10 -10.09 -5.35
N ALA A 118 17.77 -11.29 -4.86
CA ALA A 118 16.41 -11.67 -4.47
C ALA A 118 15.91 -10.91 -3.23
N LYS A 119 16.79 -10.63 -2.27
CA LYS A 119 16.46 -9.80 -1.08
C LYS A 119 16.23 -8.32 -1.41
N GLU A 120 16.78 -7.83 -2.52
CA GLU A 120 16.58 -6.45 -3.00
C GLU A 120 15.33 -6.27 -3.88
N MET A 121 14.59 -7.34 -4.21
CA MET A 121 13.34 -7.27 -4.99
C MET A 121 12.11 -7.79 -4.23
N THR A 122 12.14 -7.79 -2.89
CA THR A 122 10.96 -8.12 -2.09
C THR A 122 10.05 -6.92 -1.97
N VAL A 123 8.75 -7.13 -2.20
CA VAL A 123 7.69 -6.14 -2.02
C VAL A 123 6.89 -6.45 -0.75
N LEU A 124 6.27 -5.41 -0.17
CA LEU A 124 5.50 -5.52 1.07
C LEU A 124 4.07 -5.07 0.83
N CYS A 125 3.11 -5.85 1.33
CA CYS A 125 1.71 -5.45 1.45
C CYS A 125 1.30 -5.50 2.91
N ALA A 126 0.56 -4.51 3.39
CA ALA A 126 0.01 -4.49 4.73
C ALA A 126 -1.52 -4.55 4.71
N ALA A 127 -2.10 -5.23 5.70
CA ALA A 127 -3.52 -5.16 6.06
C ALA A 127 -3.64 -4.99 7.58
N PHE A 128 -4.36 -3.98 8.06
CA PHE A 128 -4.35 -3.63 9.48
C PHE A 128 -5.62 -2.91 9.94
N GLY A 129 -6.01 -3.13 11.19
CA GLY A 129 -7.12 -2.37 11.79
C GLY A 129 -8.48 -2.77 11.23
N ASP A 130 -9.19 -1.79 10.67
CA ASP A 130 -10.59 -1.79 10.22
C ASP A 130 -10.74 -1.70 8.68
N PRO A 131 -10.34 -2.78 7.98
CA PRO A 131 -8.97 -2.86 7.55
C PRO A 131 -8.58 -1.76 6.54
N HIS A 132 -7.48 -1.11 6.86
CA HIS A 132 -6.68 -0.33 5.92
C HIS A 132 -5.65 -1.25 5.25
N PHE A 133 -5.23 -0.89 4.05
CA PHE A 133 -4.25 -1.63 3.26
C PHE A 133 -3.18 -0.71 2.72
N ILE A 134 -1.99 -1.27 2.58
CA ILE A 134 -0.93 -0.75 1.70
C ILE A 134 -0.65 -1.87 0.70
N THR A 135 -0.87 -1.61 -0.58
CA THR A 135 -0.63 -2.58 -1.65
C THR A 135 0.86 -2.78 -1.88
N PHE A 136 1.22 -3.81 -2.65
CA PHE A 136 2.62 -4.05 -2.97
C PHE A 136 3.30 -2.92 -3.76
N ASP A 137 2.51 -2.10 -4.46
CA ASP A 137 2.99 -0.98 -5.25
C ASP A 137 2.94 0.35 -4.47
N GLY A 138 2.47 0.31 -3.22
CA GLY A 138 2.41 1.46 -2.31
C GLY A 138 1.06 2.18 -2.27
N GLY A 139 0.04 1.67 -2.97
CA GLY A 139 -1.31 2.22 -2.94
C GLY A 139 -1.94 2.03 -1.57
N HIS A 140 -2.48 3.09 -0.97
CA HIS A 140 -3.20 2.99 0.29
C HIS A 140 -4.69 2.82 0.02
N THR A 141 -5.33 1.78 0.54
CA THR A 141 -6.78 1.57 0.33
C THR A 141 -7.48 1.21 1.63
N VAL A 142 -8.80 1.31 1.62
CA VAL A 142 -9.64 0.94 2.76
C VAL A 142 -10.80 0.07 2.31
N PHE A 143 -11.18 -0.86 3.18
CA PHE A 143 -12.39 -1.65 3.02
C PHE A 143 -13.31 -1.40 4.20
N VAL A 144 -14.60 -1.22 3.94
CA VAL A 144 -15.61 -1.17 4.99
C VAL A 144 -16.62 -2.28 4.78
N GLY A 145 -16.89 -3.02 5.84
CA GLY A 145 -17.86 -4.10 5.87
C GLY A 145 -17.25 -5.43 6.30
N GLN A 146 -18.09 -6.44 6.38
CA GLN A 146 -17.69 -7.77 6.84
C GLN A 146 -17.69 -8.76 5.69
N ARG A 147 -16.60 -9.53 5.54
CA ARG A 147 -16.49 -10.68 4.63
C ARG A 147 -15.13 -11.35 4.74
N THR A 148 -15.00 -12.50 4.08
CA THR A 148 -13.70 -13.01 3.65
C THR A 148 -13.25 -12.24 2.40
N ILE A 149 -12.01 -11.77 2.39
CA ILE A 149 -11.38 -11.07 1.26
C ILE A 149 -10.09 -11.78 0.82
N TRP A 150 -9.72 -11.61 -0.44
CA TRP A 150 -8.39 -11.99 -0.94
C TRP A 150 -7.38 -10.90 -0.61
N LEU A 151 -6.36 -11.19 0.20
CA LEU A 151 -5.20 -10.31 0.29
C LEU A 151 -4.28 -10.54 -0.91
N VAL A 152 -3.91 -11.80 -1.11
CA VAL A 152 -3.02 -12.23 -2.20
C VAL A 152 -3.64 -13.41 -2.89
N LYS A 153 -3.70 -13.35 -4.21
CA LYS A 153 -4.15 -14.47 -5.02
C LYS A 153 -3.32 -14.52 -6.31
N THR A 154 -2.40 -15.47 -6.34
CA THR A 154 -1.68 -15.87 -7.55
C THR A 154 -2.09 -17.28 -7.97
N GLU A 155 -1.41 -17.84 -8.97
CA GLU A 155 -1.59 -19.25 -9.36
C GLU A 155 -1.25 -20.22 -8.20
N SER A 156 -0.20 -19.94 -7.41
CA SER A 156 0.27 -20.85 -6.37
C SER A 156 0.06 -20.37 -4.93
N VAL A 157 -0.01 -19.05 -4.70
CA VAL A 157 -0.07 -18.40 -3.37
C VAL A 157 -1.45 -17.81 -3.13
N TRP A 158 -2.18 -18.33 -2.14
CA TRP A 158 -3.52 -17.90 -1.77
C TRP A 158 -3.55 -17.44 -0.31
N ILE A 159 -3.82 -16.17 -0.08
CA ILE A 159 -3.90 -15.55 1.24
C ILE A 159 -5.23 -14.80 1.36
N GLN A 160 -6.05 -15.20 2.33
CA GLN A 160 -7.33 -14.58 2.64
C GLN A 160 -7.32 -13.94 4.02
N ALA A 161 -8.03 -12.83 4.13
CA ALA A 161 -8.30 -12.17 5.39
C ALA A 161 -9.79 -12.27 5.77
N LEU A 162 -10.04 -12.22 7.07
CA LEU A 162 -11.38 -12.19 7.65
C LEU A 162 -11.65 -10.80 8.24
N ALA A 163 -12.49 -10.02 7.55
CA ALA A 163 -12.99 -8.73 8.00
C ALA A 163 -14.35 -8.92 8.70
N LYS A 164 -14.52 -8.40 9.91
CA LYS A 164 -15.73 -8.63 10.74
C LYS A 164 -16.34 -7.32 11.27
N GLY A 165 -17.67 -7.27 11.26
CA GLY A 165 -18.43 -6.10 11.72
C GLY A 165 -18.57 -5.04 10.63
N SER A 166 -19.35 -3.99 10.90
CA SER A 166 -19.57 -2.86 9.98
C SER A 166 -18.27 -2.23 9.51
N ASP A 167 -17.31 -2.11 10.42
CA ASP A 167 -16.02 -1.43 10.18
C ASP A 167 -14.98 -2.39 9.58
N GLY A 168 -15.30 -3.69 9.42
CA GLY A 168 -14.43 -4.65 8.76
C GLY A 168 -13.16 -5.06 9.52
N LYS A 169 -13.16 -4.94 10.84
CA LYS A 169 -12.07 -5.33 11.76
C LYS A 169 -11.36 -6.62 11.32
N LEU A 170 -10.05 -6.53 11.10
CA LEU A 170 -9.21 -7.63 10.64
C LEU A 170 -8.96 -8.61 11.78
N LEU A 171 -9.55 -9.81 11.70
CA LEU A 171 -9.50 -10.80 12.79
C LEU A 171 -8.87 -12.12 12.42
N GLY A 172 -8.75 -12.44 11.14
CA GLY A 172 -8.27 -13.74 10.70
C GLY A 172 -7.47 -13.67 9.43
N LEU A 173 -6.52 -14.59 9.31
CA LEU A 173 -5.69 -14.84 8.14
C LEU A 173 -5.76 -16.34 7.83
N ALA A 174 -5.93 -16.68 6.55
CA ALA A 174 -5.83 -18.04 6.07
C ALA A 174 -4.87 -18.09 4.87
N VAL A 175 -3.93 -19.03 4.90
CA VAL A 175 -2.95 -19.25 3.83
C VAL A 175 -3.11 -20.65 3.27
N GLY A 176 -3.11 -20.74 1.95
CA GLY A 176 -3.24 -21.99 1.19
C GLY A 176 -2.71 -21.82 -0.24
N GLY A 177 -3.06 -22.75 -1.11
CA GLY A 177 -2.58 -22.79 -2.49
C GLY A 177 -1.57 -23.92 -2.72
N SER A 178 -1.16 -24.11 -3.97
CA SER A 178 -0.29 -25.23 -4.35
C SER A 178 1.12 -25.10 -3.75
N PHE A 179 1.58 -23.89 -3.45
CA PHE A 179 2.89 -23.66 -2.85
C PHE A 179 3.03 -24.27 -1.45
N LEU A 180 1.92 -24.40 -0.70
CA LEU A 180 1.85 -25.08 0.59
C LEU A 180 1.57 -26.58 0.49
N ARG A 181 1.60 -27.17 -0.71
CA ARG A 181 1.48 -28.63 -0.94
C ARG A 181 0.26 -29.28 -0.26
N GLY A 182 -0.85 -28.56 -0.20
CA GLY A 182 -2.11 -29.02 0.40
C GLY A 182 -2.27 -28.70 1.89
N HIS A 183 -1.23 -28.18 2.55
CA HIS A 183 -1.32 -27.68 3.92
C HIS A 183 -2.09 -26.36 3.99
N LYS A 184 -2.69 -26.08 5.16
CA LYS A 184 -3.35 -24.81 5.45
C LYS A 184 -2.84 -24.21 6.76
N LEU A 185 -2.58 -22.91 6.73
CA LEU A 185 -2.21 -22.12 7.90
C LEU A 185 -3.30 -21.13 8.23
N PHE A 186 -3.61 -20.97 9.52
CA PHE A 186 -4.57 -20.00 10.02
C PHE A 186 -3.95 -19.18 11.15
N VAL A 187 -4.18 -17.87 11.14
CA VAL A 187 -3.95 -16.98 12.28
C VAL A 187 -5.28 -16.33 12.63
N TYR A 188 -5.64 -16.28 13.90
CA TYR A 188 -6.89 -15.66 14.35
C TYR A 188 -6.69 -14.89 15.65
N ASN A 189 -7.25 -13.68 15.70
CA ASN A 189 -7.38 -12.92 16.93
C ASN A 189 -8.76 -13.12 17.55
N ASP A 190 -8.82 -13.74 18.73
CA ASP A 190 -10.07 -13.95 19.46
C ASP A 190 -10.65 -12.67 20.09
N THR A 191 -10.00 -11.51 19.96
CA THR A 191 -10.39 -10.17 20.47
C THR A 191 -10.54 -10.04 21.99
N LYS A 192 -10.99 -11.08 22.70
CA LYS A 192 -11.19 -11.11 24.15
C LYS A 192 -9.88 -10.89 24.92
N ASN A 193 -8.79 -11.45 24.41
CA ASN A 193 -7.46 -11.36 25.03
C ASN A 193 -6.39 -10.77 24.11
N SER A 194 -6.75 -10.32 22.91
CA SER A 194 -5.80 -9.95 21.84
C SER A 194 -4.75 -11.03 21.56
N HIS A 195 -5.05 -12.30 21.85
CA HIS A 195 -4.16 -13.43 21.65
C HIS A 195 -4.28 -13.93 20.21
N LEU A 196 -3.16 -13.97 19.50
CA LEU A 196 -3.09 -14.57 18.16
C LEU A 196 -3.00 -16.09 18.27
N GLU A 197 -4.08 -16.80 17.98
CA GLU A 197 -4.06 -18.24 17.82
C GLU A 197 -3.51 -18.60 16.43
N VAL A 198 -2.54 -19.53 16.38
CA VAL A 198 -1.97 -20.02 15.12
C VAL A 198 -2.26 -21.51 14.99
N LYS A 199 -2.80 -21.92 13.83
CA LYS A 199 -3.11 -23.33 13.55
C LYS A 199 -2.56 -23.75 12.19
N PHE A 200 -1.86 -24.87 12.18
CA PHE A 200 -1.38 -25.53 10.98
C PHE A 200 -2.11 -26.87 10.82
N ASP A 201 -2.83 -27.04 9.71
CA ASP A 201 -3.75 -28.17 9.46
C ASP A 201 -4.74 -28.44 10.60
N GLY A 202 -5.22 -27.37 11.23
CA GLY A 202 -6.16 -27.43 12.34
C GLY A 202 -5.52 -27.74 13.71
N LYS A 203 -4.22 -28.06 13.77
CA LYS A 203 -3.47 -28.25 15.00
C LYS A 203 -2.88 -26.92 15.48
N ALA A 204 -3.06 -26.58 16.75
CA ALA A 204 -2.46 -25.40 17.35
C ALA A 204 -0.93 -25.49 17.35
N ILE A 205 -0.28 -24.41 16.93
CA ILE A 205 1.18 -24.20 16.97
C ILE A 205 1.46 -22.84 17.61
N LEU A 206 2.72 -22.60 18.01
CA LEU A 206 3.14 -21.34 18.63
C LEU A 206 2.31 -20.94 19.87
N SER A 207 2.06 -21.89 20.76
CA SER A 207 1.16 -21.69 21.91
C SER A 207 1.80 -20.93 23.07
N GLN A 208 3.12 -20.85 23.10
CA GLN A 208 3.87 -20.11 24.12
C GLN A 208 4.21 -18.70 23.64
N GLN A 209 4.50 -17.80 24.57
CA GLN A 209 4.79 -16.39 24.29
C GLN A 209 6.05 -16.21 23.43
N VAL A 210 7.03 -17.11 23.58
CA VAL A 210 8.14 -17.31 22.64
C VAL A 210 8.14 -18.78 22.24
N ASP A 211 8.01 -19.09 20.96
CA ASP A 211 7.83 -20.46 20.48
C ASP A 211 8.29 -20.60 19.03
N LYS A 212 8.57 -21.84 18.61
CA LYS A 212 9.00 -22.16 17.23
C LYS A 212 8.31 -23.42 16.73
N PHE A 213 8.00 -23.43 15.45
CA PHE A 213 7.44 -24.58 14.76
C PHE A 213 8.06 -24.68 13.37
N LEU A 214 8.52 -25.88 13.02
CA LEU A 214 9.15 -26.16 11.73
C LEU A 214 8.51 -27.39 11.09
N GLU A 215 7.99 -27.21 9.89
CA GLU A 215 7.69 -28.29 8.94
C GLU A 215 8.61 -28.12 7.74
N PRO A 216 9.67 -28.93 7.60
CA PRO A 216 10.75 -28.70 6.64
C PRO A 216 10.26 -28.48 5.20
N GLY A 217 10.64 -27.33 4.64
CA GLY A 217 10.30 -26.94 3.27
C GLY A 217 8.83 -26.53 3.07
N ILE A 218 8.04 -26.42 4.13
CA ILE A 218 6.65 -25.94 4.11
C ILE A 218 6.46 -24.71 4.98
N ILE A 219 6.93 -24.72 6.23
CA ILE A 219 6.82 -23.57 7.12
C ILE A 219 7.92 -23.56 8.18
N ASP A 220 8.53 -22.40 8.37
CA ASP A 220 9.34 -22.06 9.54
C ASP A 220 8.64 -20.89 10.25
N ALA A 221 8.03 -21.18 11.39
CA ALA A 221 7.17 -20.27 12.12
C ALA A 221 7.73 -19.98 13.50
N GLN A 222 7.70 -18.72 13.90
CA GLN A 222 8.17 -18.27 15.19
C GLN A 222 7.18 -17.27 15.80
N ARG A 223 7.04 -17.33 17.13
CA ARG A 223 6.47 -16.27 17.94
C ARG A 223 7.57 -15.69 18.81
N ASP A 224 7.65 -14.37 18.83
CA ASP A 224 8.53 -13.60 19.70
C ASP A 224 7.74 -12.51 20.44
N ILE A 225 8.44 -11.81 21.35
CA ILE A 225 7.92 -10.65 22.09
C ILE A 225 8.60 -9.35 21.68
N GLU A 226 9.67 -9.41 20.92
CA GLU A 226 10.46 -8.24 20.55
C GLU A 226 10.88 -8.34 19.09
N TRP A 227 11.01 -7.17 18.46
CA TRP A 227 11.53 -7.05 17.10
C TRP A 227 13.01 -7.44 17.06
N ASP A 228 13.39 -8.24 16.08
CA ASP A 228 14.77 -8.59 15.79
C ASP A 228 15.06 -8.30 14.31
N SER A 229 15.89 -7.27 14.04
CA SER A 229 16.27 -6.84 12.70
C SER A 229 17.11 -7.86 11.93
N THR A 230 17.66 -8.88 12.61
CA THR A 230 18.33 -9.99 11.94
C THR A 230 17.35 -11.01 11.36
N ARG A 231 16.10 -11.02 11.86
CA ARG A 231 15.06 -11.98 11.46
C ARG A 231 13.94 -11.34 10.65
N HIS A 232 13.49 -10.15 11.06
CA HIS A 232 12.43 -9.41 10.39
C HIS A 232 12.97 -8.44 9.35
N ASN A 233 12.14 -8.11 8.35
CA ASN A 233 12.47 -7.10 7.36
C ASN A 233 12.24 -5.69 7.96
N ASP A 234 13.30 -4.93 8.21
CA ASP A 234 13.20 -3.56 8.74
C ASP A 234 12.41 -2.60 7.84
N GLN A 235 12.22 -2.91 6.55
CA GLN A 235 11.32 -2.15 5.67
C GLN A 235 9.87 -2.17 6.17
N ILE A 236 9.46 -3.19 6.93
CA ILE A 236 8.17 -3.23 7.60
C ILE A 236 8.03 -2.02 8.52
N LEU A 237 9.05 -1.68 9.31
CA LEU A 237 8.97 -0.55 10.24
C LEU A 237 8.93 0.82 9.53
N ALA A 238 9.35 0.86 8.26
CA ALA A 238 9.43 2.07 7.43
C ALA A 238 8.24 2.23 6.47
N MET A 239 7.21 1.38 6.54
CA MET A 239 6.02 1.53 5.69
C MET A 239 5.24 2.80 6.08
N ARG A 240 4.90 3.62 5.07
CA ARG A 240 4.02 4.78 5.24
C ARG A 240 2.56 4.36 5.19
N THR A 241 1.81 4.79 6.19
CA THR A 241 0.36 4.59 6.28
C THR A 241 -0.31 5.96 6.13
N GLN A 242 -1.30 6.09 5.26
CA GLN A 242 -2.10 7.33 5.19
C GLN A 242 -3.17 7.35 6.30
N ALA A 243 -3.31 6.27 7.06
CA ALA A 243 -4.24 6.15 8.18
C ALA A 243 -3.78 6.94 9.41
N LYS A 244 -4.69 7.76 9.99
CA LYS A 244 -4.52 8.36 11.32
C LYS A 244 -4.77 7.28 12.39
N PHE A 245 -3.76 6.91 13.16
CA PHE A 245 -3.89 5.87 14.18
C PHE A 245 -4.40 6.41 15.51
N SER A 246 -5.51 5.86 15.99
CA SER A 246 -6.06 6.16 17.32
C SER A 246 -5.32 5.46 18.47
N VAL A 247 -4.53 4.43 18.18
CA VAL A 247 -3.96 3.52 19.19
C VAL A 247 -2.44 3.66 19.35
N SER A 248 -1.69 3.68 18.25
CA SER A 248 -0.22 3.79 18.24
C SER A 248 0.30 4.02 16.81
N SER A 249 1.53 4.55 16.66
CA SER A 249 2.14 4.69 15.32
C SER A 249 2.32 3.33 14.63
N TRP A 250 2.54 3.33 13.31
CA TRP A 250 2.77 2.09 12.56
C TRP A 250 3.90 1.24 13.15
N LYS A 251 5.04 1.86 13.45
CA LYS A 251 6.21 1.20 14.05
C LYS A 251 5.90 0.56 15.41
N ASP A 252 5.10 1.24 16.23
CA ASP A 252 4.71 0.74 17.56
C ASP A 252 3.82 -0.50 17.49
N ARG A 253 3.20 -0.81 16.34
CA ARG A 253 2.42 -2.04 16.15
C ARG A 253 3.29 -3.30 16.18
N PHE A 254 4.60 -3.15 15.92
CA PHE A 254 5.56 -4.25 15.85
C PHE A 254 6.62 -4.20 16.96
N MET A 255 6.86 -3.01 17.52
CA MET A 255 7.80 -2.82 18.62
C MET A 255 7.10 -2.88 19.99
N GLY A 256 7.88 -3.01 21.08
CA GLY A 256 7.36 -2.81 22.43
C GLY A 256 6.44 -3.92 22.98
N THR A 257 6.76 -5.20 22.75
CA THR A 257 5.94 -6.35 23.20
C THR A 257 4.50 -6.28 22.71
N PRO A 258 4.28 -6.40 21.38
CA PRO A 258 2.94 -6.29 20.81
C PRO A 258 1.98 -7.31 21.42
N LYS A 259 0.77 -6.86 21.74
CA LYS A 259 -0.30 -7.71 22.29
C LYS A 259 -0.53 -8.90 21.35
N GLY A 260 -0.57 -10.10 21.93
CA GLY A 260 -0.69 -11.34 21.15
C GLY A 260 0.62 -11.87 20.57
N GLY A 261 1.74 -11.20 20.78
CA GLY A 261 3.06 -11.59 20.28
C GLY A 261 3.33 -11.10 18.86
N LEU A 262 4.60 -11.20 18.47
CA LEU A 262 5.11 -10.90 17.14
C LEU A 262 5.33 -12.23 16.40
N LEU A 263 4.53 -12.50 15.37
CA LEU A 263 4.66 -13.71 14.56
C LEU A 263 5.54 -13.44 13.34
N LEU A 264 6.43 -14.38 13.04
CA LEU A 264 7.15 -14.49 11.77
C LEU A 264 6.85 -15.85 11.16
N LEU A 265 6.25 -15.85 9.97
CA LEU A 265 5.83 -17.06 9.26
C LEU A 265 6.56 -17.10 7.92
N LYS A 266 7.59 -17.93 7.80
CA LYS A 266 8.33 -18.13 6.55
C LYS A 266 7.76 -19.32 5.80
N LEU A 267 7.38 -19.10 4.55
CA LEU A 267 6.67 -20.04 3.70
C LEU A 267 7.47 -20.28 2.41
N PRO A 268 7.06 -21.25 1.55
CA PRO A 268 7.75 -21.53 0.30
C PRO A 268 7.64 -20.34 -0.66
N GLU A 269 8.46 -20.36 -1.71
CA GLU A 269 8.52 -19.28 -2.71
C GLU A 269 8.89 -17.90 -2.13
N ASP A 270 9.68 -17.89 -1.05
CA ASP A 270 10.17 -16.69 -0.35
C ASP A 270 9.05 -15.75 0.12
N VAL A 271 7.87 -16.31 0.42
CA VAL A 271 6.77 -15.59 1.06
C VAL A 271 7.00 -15.58 2.56
N GLU A 272 7.03 -14.40 3.16
CA GLU A 272 7.08 -14.20 4.61
C GLU A 272 5.85 -13.42 5.08
N ILE A 273 5.30 -13.78 6.24
CA ILE A 273 4.18 -13.04 6.84
C ILE A 273 4.54 -12.65 8.27
N THR A 274 4.51 -11.36 8.55
CA THR A 274 4.64 -10.81 9.91
C THR A 274 3.27 -10.43 10.45
N VAL A 275 2.92 -10.88 11.66
CA VAL A 275 1.60 -10.61 12.25
C VAL A 275 1.69 -10.14 13.70
N THR A 276 0.90 -9.14 14.08
CA THR A 276 0.71 -8.70 15.47
C THR A 276 -0.77 -8.52 15.80
N GLY A 277 -1.11 -8.57 17.09
CA GLY A 277 -2.48 -8.42 17.60
C GLY A 277 -2.83 -7.00 18.02
N VAL A 278 -2.07 -5.99 17.58
CA VAL A 278 -2.35 -4.57 17.85
C VAL A 278 -3.49 -4.11 16.95
N ASP A 279 -4.47 -3.41 17.55
CA ASP A 279 -5.61 -2.83 16.86
C ASP A 279 -6.31 -3.86 15.95
N PHE A 280 -6.90 -4.86 16.61
CA PHE A 280 -7.35 -6.11 16.01
C PHE A 280 -6.16 -6.93 15.51
N MET A 281 -5.79 -6.85 14.24
CA MET A 281 -4.66 -7.59 13.71
C MET A 281 -3.95 -6.70 12.68
N SER A 282 -2.63 -6.74 12.69
CA SER A 282 -1.80 -6.14 11.65
C SER A 282 -1.02 -7.25 10.97
N VAL A 283 -1.16 -7.37 9.65
CA VAL A 283 -0.54 -8.40 8.81
C VAL A 283 0.30 -7.72 7.77
N VAL A 284 1.56 -8.13 7.63
CA VAL A 284 2.43 -7.70 6.53
C VAL A 284 2.89 -8.93 5.76
N VAL A 285 2.56 -8.98 4.47
CA VAL A 285 3.01 -10.01 3.54
C VAL A 285 4.21 -9.46 2.78
N THR A 286 5.32 -10.17 2.85
CA THR A 286 6.51 -9.92 2.04
C THR A 286 6.63 -11.04 1.02
N MET A 287 6.81 -10.70 -0.26
CA MET A 287 7.07 -11.70 -1.30
C MET A 287 7.95 -11.13 -2.41
N PRO A 288 8.62 -11.97 -3.22
CA PRO A 288 9.40 -11.49 -4.36
C PRO A 288 8.50 -10.83 -5.41
N ARG A 289 9.01 -9.79 -6.08
CA ARG A 289 8.48 -9.34 -7.38
C ARG A 289 9.19 -10.12 -8.49
N PRO A 290 8.60 -11.21 -9.03
CA PRO A 290 9.24 -11.97 -10.09
C PRO A 290 9.40 -11.13 -11.37
N GLU A 291 10.55 -11.25 -12.04
CA GLU A 291 10.71 -10.76 -13.41
C GLU A 291 9.81 -11.60 -14.32
N GLY A 292 8.71 -11.01 -14.80
CA GLY A 292 7.67 -11.70 -15.57
C GLY A 292 6.39 -11.88 -14.76
N VAL A 293 5.29 -11.39 -15.32
CA VAL A 293 4.00 -11.19 -14.64
C VAL A 293 3.49 -12.49 -14.01
N ARG A 294 3.66 -12.65 -12.69
CA ARG A 294 2.74 -13.47 -11.90
C ARG A 294 1.49 -12.62 -11.72
N ARG A 295 0.39 -13.05 -12.32
CA ARG A 295 -0.91 -12.36 -12.17
C ARG A 295 -1.33 -12.46 -10.71
N GLN A 296 -1.10 -11.39 -9.97
CA GLN A 296 -1.47 -11.17 -8.59
C GLN A 296 -2.75 -10.33 -8.57
N SER A 297 -3.68 -10.67 -7.66
CA SER A 297 -4.92 -9.93 -7.46
C SER A 297 -5.35 -9.94 -5.99
N GLY A 298 -6.39 -9.17 -5.66
CA GLY A 298 -6.88 -8.96 -4.31
C GLY A 298 -6.48 -7.60 -3.74
N TYR A 299 -6.65 -7.44 -2.43
CA TYR A 299 -6.49 -6.17 -1.72
C TYR A 299 -5.02 -5.72 -1.56
N CYS A 300 -4.05 -6.59 -1.87
CA CYS A 300 -2.64 -6.21 -1.97
C CYS A 300 -2.24 -5.64 -3.34
N GLY A 301 -3.21 -5.35 -4.21
CA GLY A 301 -2.96 -4.80 -5.54
C GLY A 301 -2.50 -5.83 -6.56
N ASN A 302 -2.03 -5.36 -7.70
CA ASN A 302 -1.67 -6.20 -8.85
C ASN A 302 -0.15 -6.45 -9.00
N LEU A 303 0.70 -5.80 -8.19
CA LEU A 303 2.15 -5.99 -8.12
C LEU A 303 2.91 -5.57 -9.41
N ASN A 304 2.40 -4.62 -10.18
CA ASN A 304 3.01 -4.19 -11.44
C ASN A 304 3.97 -2.98 -11.29
N GLY A 305 4.05 -2.41 -10.09
CA GLY A 305 4.84 -1.21 -9.79
C GLY A 305 4.11 0.12 -9.95
N ASP A 306 2.78 0.10 -10.08
CA ASP A 306 1.92 1.26 -10.26
C ASP A 306 0.85 1.37 -9.15
N PRO A 307 1.04 2.20 -8.12
CA PRO A 307 0.06 2.32 -7.04
C PRO A 307 -1.28 2.94 -7.48
N GLU A 308 -1.32 3.64 -8.62
CA GLU A 308 -2.52 4.36 -9.07
C GLU A 308 -3.55 3.44 -9.73
N ASP A 309 -3.16 2.23 -10.15
CA ASP A 309 -4.09 1.23 -10.68
C ASP A 309 -4.51 0.17 -9.65
N ASP A 310 -4.09 0.37 -8.40
CA ASP A 310 -4.52 -0.37 -7.21
C ASP A 310 -5.60 0.37 -6.41
N ALA A 311 -5.67 1.69 -6.53
CA ALA A 311 -6.50 2.55 -5.70
C ALA A 311 -7.20 3.65 -6.52
N THR A 312 -8.49 3.88 -6.28
CA THR A 312 -9.17 5.09 -6.75
C THR A 312 -9.46 6.00 -5.55
N PRO A 313 -9.07 7.28 -5.60
CA PRO A 313 -9.46 8.25 -4.58
C PRO A 313 -10.97 8.42 -4.56
N VAL A 314 -11.53 8.44 -3.36
CA VAL A 314 -12.97 8.56 -3.17
C VAL A 314 -13.29 9.76 -2.29
N VAL A 315 -12.66 9.84 -1.12
CA VAL A 315 -12.60 11.08 -0.32
C VAL A 315 -11.17 11.30 0.17
N PRO A 316 -10.81 12.50 0.64
CA PRO A 316 -9.51 12.73 1.28
C PRO A 316 -9.21 11.65 2.34
N SER A 317 -7.98 11.12 2.30
CA SER A 317 -7.50 9.97 3.10
C SER A 317 -8.11 8.59 2.85
N TRP A 318 -9.12 8.44 1.98
CA TRP A 318 -9.76 7.15 1.70
C TRP A 318 -9.77 6.84 0.21
N ASN A 319 -8.98 5.83 -0.17
CA ASN A 319 -9.04 5.28 -1.52
C ASN A 319 -9.71 3.91 -1.50
N LEU A 320 -10.58 3.65 -2.47
CA LEU A 320 -11.14 2.33 -2.69
C LEU A 320 -10.16 1.47 -3.49
N PRO A 321 -10.04 0.17 -3.18
CA PRO A 321 -9.26 -0.74 -4.00
C PRO A 321 -9.93 -0.92 -5.36
N ILE A 322 -9.12 -0.99 -6.41
CA ILE A 322 -9.53 -1.32 -7.78
C ILE A 322 -8.73 -2.52 -8.28
N GLY A 323 -9.31 -3.28 -9.21
CA GLY A 323 -8.70 -4.50 -9.75
C GLY A 323 -9.56 -5.75 -9.59
N GLU A 324 -8.92 -6.91 -9.77
CA GLU A 324 -9.57 -8.22 -9.74
C GLU A 324 -9.66 -8.79 -8.32
N ASP A 325 -10.61 -9.71 -8.11
CA ASP A 325 -10.78 -10.48 -6.86
C ASP A 325 -11.08 -9.65 -5.59
N LEU A 326 -11.62 -8.44 -5.74
CA LEU A 326 -12.09 -7.57 -4.65
C LEU A 326 -13.53 -7.87 -4.18
N GLY A 327 -14.26 -8.69 -4.95
CA GLY A 327 -15.61 -9.14 -4.58
C GLY A 327 -15.60 -10.21 -3.48
N PRO A 328 -16.78 -10.63 -3.00
CA PRO A 328 -16.91 -11.73 -2.06
C PRO A 328 -16.20 -13.00 -2.55
N VAL A 329 -15.46 -13.66 -1.65
CA VAL A 329 -14.81 -14.93 -1.95
C VAL A 329 -15.88 -16.01 -2.13
N LYS A 330 -15.92 -16.63 -3.32
CA LYS A 330 -16.80 -17.77 -3.61
C LYS A 330 -16.60 -18.87 -2.56
N SER A 331 -17.69 -19.44 -2.04
CA SER A 331 -17.64 -20.48 -0.99
C SER A 331 -16.73 -21.66 -1.33
N SER A 332 -16.57 -22.04 -2.60
CA SER A 332 -15.69 -23.15 -3.01
C SER A 332 -14.20 -22.82 -2.91
N LEU A 333 -13.86 -21.53 -2.89
CA LEU A 333 -12.49 -21.01 -2.80
C LEU A 333 -12.19 -20.44 -1.40
N ASN A 334 -13.18 -20.40 -0.50
CA ASN A 334 -13.01 -19.85 0.85
C ASN A 334 -12.13 -20.79 1.70
N LEU A 335 -10.93 -20.32 2.07
CA LEU A 335 -9.96 -21.08 2.86
C LEU A 335 -10.42 -21.27 4.31
N PHE A 336 -11.28 -20.38 4.81
CA PHE A 336 -11.99 -20.53 6.08
C PHE A 336 -13.16 -21.53 5.99
N LYS A 337 -13.22 -22.33 4.93
CA LYS A 337 -14.10 -23.49 4.83
C LYS A 337 -13.29 -24.77 4.63
N GLY A 338 -13.81 -25.85 5.22
CA GLY A 338 -13.28 -27.19 5.07
C GLY A 338 -12.92 -27.87 6.38
N LYS A 339 -12.50 -29.14 6.28
CA LYS A 339 -12.26 -30.02 7.43
C LYS A 339 -11.09 -29.59 8.33
N SER A 340 -10.07 -28.95 7.75
CA SER A 340 -8.92 -28.43 8.48
C SER A 340 -9.14 -27.04 9.07
N THR A 341 -10.27 -26.38 8.73
CA THR A 341 -10.59 -25.08 9.31
C THR A 341 -11.06 -25.26 10.75
N PRO A 342 -10.56 -24.43 11.70
CA PRO A 342 -11.06 -24.42 13.07
C PRO A 342 -12.57 -24.17 13.11
N LYS A 343 -13.32 -24.93 13.92
CA LYS A 343 -14.80 -24.83 13.97
C LYS A 343 -15.31 -23.41 14.25
N SER A 344 -14.63 -22.65 15.10
CA SER A 344 -14.95 -21.25 15.41
C SER A 344 -14.82 -20.34 14.18
N LEU A 345 -13.73 -20.50 13.42
CA LEU A 345 -13.49 -19.79 12.17
C LEU A 345 -14.46 -20.22 11.07
N ALA A 346 -14.71 -21.52 10.93
CA ALA A 346 -15.65 -22.05 9.95
C ALA A 346 -17.08 -21.57 10.21
N LEU A 347 -17.50 -21.53 11.49
CA LEU A 347 -18.79 -20.96 11.87
C LEU A 347 -18.84 -19.45 11.60
N THR A 348 -17.78 -18.72 11.91
CA THR A 348 -17.71 -17.27 11.65
C THR A 348 -17.79 -16.99 10.14
N ALA A 349 -17.04 -17.72 9.31
CA ALA A 349 -17.09 -17.58 7.86
C ALA A 349 -18.46 -17.95 7.28
N ALA A 350 -19.09 -19.02 7.77
CA ALA A 350 -20.43 -19.41 7.34
C ALA A 350 -21.49 -18.36 7.72
N LEU A 351 -21.40 -17.77 8.92
CA LEU A 351 -22.28 -16.70 9.36
C LEU A 351 -22.12 -15.44 8.49
N LEU A 352 -20.88 -15.05 8.19
CA LEU A 352 -20.60 -13.90 7.33
C LEU A 352 -21.29 -14.03 5.97
N GLU A 353 -21.13 -15.18 5.30
CA GLU A 353 -21.79 -15.43 4.02
C GLU A 353 -23.31 -15.47 4.11
N ALA A 354 -23.88 -16.00 5.20
CA ALA A 354 -25.34 -16.02 5.40
C ALA A 354 -25.91 -14.63 5.69
N THR A 355 -25.08 -13.70 6.19
CA THR A 355 -25.45 -12.31 6.45
C THR A 355 -25.13 -11.37 5.30
N GLU A 356 -24.49 -11.83 4.22
CA GLU A 356 -24.38 -11.03 3.00
C GLU A 356 -25.76 -11.01 2.33
N PRO A 357 -26.48 -9.87 2.36
CA PRO A 357 -27.72 -9.79 1.64
C PRO A 357 -27.38 -9.78 0.14
N GLU A 358 -28.27 -10.33 -0.70
CA GLU A 358 -28.26 -10.10 -2.15
C GLU A 358 -28.51 -8.59 -2.43
N ILE A 359 -27.56 -7.72 -2.08
CA ILE A 359 -27.57 -6.31 -2.47
C ILE A 359 -26.71 -6.21 -3.72
N SER A 360 -27.34 -6.57 -4.82
CA SER A 360 -27.25 -5.77 -6.03
C SER A 360 -27.28 -4.27 -5.66
N ARG A 361 -26.19 -3.54 -5.95
CA ARG A 361 -26.09 -2.06 -5.97
C ARG A 361 -26.05 -1.27 -4.65
N SER A 362 -25.24 -1.64 -3.66
CA SER A 362 -24.75 -0.61 -2.73
C SER A 362 -23.34 -0.92 -2.22
N PRO A 363 -22.30 -0.35 -2.85
CA PRO A 363 -21.03 -0.18 -2.17
C PRO A 363 -21.21 0.92 -1.12
N GLY A 364 -21.28 0.54 0.15
CA GLY A 364 -21.00 1.43 1.28
C GLY A 364 -22.16 2.29 1.81
N THR A 365 -22.96 1.83 2.77
CA THR A 365 -23.85 2.77 3.48
C THR A 365 -23.09 3.87 4.23
N GLU A 366 -21.86 3.60 4.71
CA GLU A 366 -21.03 4.61 5.41
C GLU A 366 -20.15 5.38 4.45
N LEU A 367 -19.43 4.72 3.54
CA LEU A 367 -18.61 5.41 2.53
C LEU A 367 -19.47 6.26 1.59
N HIS A 368 -20.64 5.77 1.17
CA HIS A 368 -21.57 6.56 0.36
C HIS A 368 -22.18 7.70 1.18
N ARG A 369 -22.37 7.55 2.50
CA ARG A 369 -22.77 8.65 3.38
C ARG A 369 -21.67 9.70 3.56
N LEU A 370 -20.41 9.28 3.69
CA LEU A 370 -19.24 10.17 3.77
C LEU A 370 -19.02 10.89 2.44
N LEU A 371 -19.13 10.18 1.32
CA LEU A 371 -19.12 10.76 -0.02
C LEU A 371 -20.25 11.76 -0.22
N ASP A 372 -21.48 11.38 0.14
CA ASP A 372 -22.67 12.22 0.03
C ASP A 372 -22.54 13.48 0.91
N ALA A 373 -21.96 13.37 2.10
CA ALA A 373 -21.71 14.50 2.99
C ALA A 373 -20.69 15.51 2.41
N VAL A 374 -19.68 15.02 1.68
CA VAL A 374 -18.69 15.88 1.01
C VAL A 374 -19.27 16.49 -0.26
N GLU A 375 -19.96 15.69 -1.08
CA GLU A 375 -20.61 16.14 -2.31
C GLU A 375 -21.68 17.20 -2.03
N HIS A 376 -22.37 17.09 -0.89
CA HIS A 376 -23.38 18.05 -0.42
C HIS A 376 -22.88 19.00 0.68
N CYS A 377 -21.57 19.21 0.79
CA CYS A 377 -21.02 20.18 1.74
C CYS A 377 -21.51 21.60 1.37
N PRO A 378 -22.18 22.35 2.27
CA PRO A 378 -22.73 23.66 1.94
C PRO A 378 -21.66 24.62 1.44
N GLU A 379 -22.00 25.41 0.41
CA GLU A 379 -21.03 26.31 -0.23
C GLU A 379 -20.35 27.28 0.75
N ALA A 380 -21.09 27.76 1.76
CA ALA A 380 -20.53 28.63 2.81
C ALA A 380 -19.52 27.89 3.71
N LEU A 381 -19.81 26.63 4.04
CA LEU A 381 -18.94 25.79 4.86
C LEU A 381 -17.70 25.36 4.07
N MET A 382 -17.86 24.97 2.80
CA MET A 382 -16.77 24.63 1.89
C MET A 382 -15.78 25.79 1.71
N LYS A 383 -16.28 27.02 1.52
CA LYS A 383 -15.43 28.22 1.42
C LYS A 383 -14.67 28.50 2.72
N GLU A 384 -15.32 28.31 3.87
CA GLU A 384 -14.68 28.48 5.17
C GLU A 384 -13.64 27.40 5.42
N ALA A 385 -13.91 26.15 5.03
CA ALA A 385 -12.98 25.04 5.10
C ALA A 385 -11.72 25.32 4.28
N GLN A 386 -11.86 25.69 3.00
CA GLN A 386 -10.74 26.07 2.14
C GLN A 386 -9.90 27.21 2.75
N ARG A 387 -10.56 28.23 3.30
CA ARG A 387 -9.87 29.38 3.92
C ARG A 387 -9.09 28.99 5.17
N ARG A 388 -9.60 28.05 5.98
CA ARG A 388 -8.95 27.63 7.23
C ARG A 388 -7.85 26.61 6.99
N CYS A 389 -8.00 25.75 5.99
CA CYS A 389 -7.03 24.72 5.67
C CYS A 389 -5.88 25.25 4.79
N SER A 390 -5.99 26.44 4.18
CA SER A 390 -4.99 26.96 3.24
C SER A 390 -3.59 27.21 3.81
N SER A 391 -3.45 27.23 5.14
CA SER A 391 -2.14 27.34 5.80
C SER A 391 -1.42 26.00 5.91
N ILE A 392 -2.11 24.90 5.65
CA ILE A 392 -1.54 23.55 5.64
C ILE A 392 -0.75 23.39 4.34
N GLN A 393 0.55 23.12 4.45
CA GLN A 393 1.47 22.95 3.34
C GLN A 393 1.34 21.58 2.67
N ASP A 394 1.10 20.53 3.47
CA ASP A 394 0.84 19.18 2.97
C ASP A 394 -0.56 19.13 2.33
N ALA A 395 -0.61 19.09 1.01
CA ALA A 395 -1.87 19.12 0.27
C ALA A 395 -2.76 17.86 0.49
N ARG A 396 -2.26 16.77 1.08
CA ARG A 396 -3.11 15.67 1.57
C ARG A 396 -3.79 16.09 2.88
N MET A 397 -3.04 16.63 3.83
CA MET A 397 -3.59 17.13 5.10
C MET A 397 -4.52 18.33 4.90
N GLU A 398 -4.27 19.17 3.90
CA GLU A 398 -5.18 20.25 3.49
C GLU A 398 -6.52 19.67 3.00
N ARG A 399 -6.48 18.64 2.14
CA ARG A 399 -7.69 17.95 1.67
C ARG A 399 -8.42 17.24 2.81
N ASP A 400 -7.69 16.60 3.71
CA ASP A 400 -8.26 15.94 4.90
C ASP A 400 -8.92 16.95 5.83
N CYS A 401 -8.28 18.10 6.05
CA CYS A 401 -8.84 19.21 6.80
C CYS A 401 -10.16 19.69 6.20
N ILE A 402 -10.22 19.87 4.88
CA ILE A 402 -11.45 20.29 4.19
C ILE A 402 -12.54 19.22 4.34
N PHE A 403 -12.18 17.95 4.17
CA PHE A 403 -13.08 16.81 4.35
C PHE A 403 -13.64 16.74 5.78
N ASP A 404 -12.77 16.81 6.79
CA ASP A 404 -13.14 16.74 8.20
C ASP A 404 -14.14 17.85 8.54
N ILE A 405 -13.91 19.09 8.07
CA ILE A 405 -14.85 20.20 8.26
C ILE A 405 -16.20 19.92 7.57
N CYS A 406 -16.20 19.41 6.34
CA CYS A 406 -17.43 19.12 5.59
C CYS A 406 -18.25 17.97 6.18
N VAL A 407 -17.60 16.93 6.73
CA VAL A 407 -18.27 15.78 7.34
C VAL A 407 -18.74 16.08 8.75
N THR A 408 -17.92 16.78 9.55
CA THR A 408 -18.23 17.08 10.96
C THR A 408 -19.05 18.34 11.15
N TRP A 409 -19.11 19.20 10.13
CA TRP A 409 -19.69 20.54 10.20
C TRP A 409 -18.99 21.46 11.21
N ASP A 410 -17.74 21.13 11.57
CA ASP A 410 -16.94 21.86 12.55
C ASP A 410 -15.69 22.49 11.91
N ALA A 411 -15.71 23.81 11.77
CA ALA A 411 -14.58 24.59 11.26
C ALA A 411 -13.37 24.63 12.22
N GLY A 412 -13.51 24.15 13.45
CA GLY A 412 -12.44 23.97 14.43
C GLY A 412 -11.47 22.84 14.07
N ALA A 413 -11.89 21.87 13.25
CA ALA A 413 -11.05 20.74 12.81
C ALA A 413 -9.77 21.17 12.05
N ALA A 414 -9.73 22.39 11.52
CA ALA A 414 -8.53 22.95 10.89
C ALA A 414 -7.37 23.15 11.86
N GLU A 415 -7.66 23.49 13.12
CA GLU A 415 -6.61 23.72 14.12
C GLU A 415 -5.92 22.40 14.50
N ASP A 416 -6.70 21.30 14.58
CA ASP A 416 -6.18 19.95 14.81
C ASP A 416 -5.33 19.46 13.63
N ALA A 417 -5.75 19.76 12.39
CA ALA A 417 -5.01 19.39 11.19
C ALA A 417 -3.68 20.14 11.06
N ALA A 418 -3.67 21.45 11.35
CA ALA A 418 -2.44 22.25 11.36
C ALA A 418 -1.48 21.83 12.48
N ALA A 419 -2.00 21.47 13.65
CA ALA A 419 -1.19 20.92 14.74
C ALA A 419 -0.58 19.55 14.38
N ALA A 420 -1.35 18.70 13.68
CA ALA A 420 -0.85 17.42 13.19
C ALA A 420 0.23 17.59 12.13
N GLU A 421 0.11 18.57 11.23
CA GLU A 421 1.14 18.86 10.22
C GLU A 421 2.43 19.32 10.87
N ALA A 422 2.36 20.26 11.81
CA ALA A 422 3.54 20.70 12.55
C ALA A 422 4.23 19.53 13.28
N LEU A 423 3.44 18.56 13.77
CA LEU A 423 3.99 17.34 14.36
C LEU A 423 4.61 16.41 13.30
N GLU A 424 4.03 16.26 12.11
CA GLU A 424 4.61 15.46 11.02
C GLU A 424 5.92 16.09 10.49
N GLU A 425 5.99 17.42 10.38
CA GLU A 425 7.23 18.14 10.09
C GLU A 425 8.30 17.92 11.18
N GLU A 426 7.92 17.87 12.46
CA GLU A 426 8.83 17.51 13.55
C GLU A 426 9.22 16.02 13.54
N VAL A 427 8.36 15.13 13.04
CA VAL A 427 8.61 13.67 12.96
C VAL A 427 9.59 13.31 11.84
N ASN A 428 9.63 14.09 10.74
CA ASN A 428 10.67 14.00 9.68
C ASN A 428 12.11 14.01 10.24
N ALA A 429 12.31 14.42 11.50
CA ALA A 429 13.55 14.31 12.24
C ALA A 429 14.02 12.86 12.55
N LYS A 430 13.23 11.82 12.23
CA LYS A 430 13.64 10.41 12.40
C LYS A 430 14.59 9.93 11.30
N GLY A 431 14.57 10.58 10.14
CA GLY A 431 15.59 10.40 9.12
C GLY A 431 15.47 9.14 8.29
N ILE A 432 14.26 8.62 8.07
CA ILE A 432 14.03 7.35 7.38
C ILE A 432 13.57 7.62 5.94
N PRO A 433 14.36 7.20 4.92
CA PRO A 433 13.93 7.20 3.52
C PRO A 433 12.75 6.27 3.31
N VAL A 434 11.64 6.79 2.82
CA VAL A 434 10.46 6.03 2.41
C VAL A 434 10.38 6.01 0.90
N PHE A 435 10.33 4.81 0.31
CA PHE A 435 10.19 4.67 -1.14
C PHE A 435 8.78 5.05 -1.61
N MET A 436 8.70 6.03 -2.52
CA MET A 436 7.45 6.58 -3.06
C MET A 436 7.07 5.96 -4.40
N GLY A 437 7.97 5.21 -5.03
CA GLY A 437 7.75 4.56 -6.31
C GLY A 437 8.74 4.97 -7.40
N HIS A 438 8.52 4.45 -8.61
CA HIS A 438 9.38 4.69 -9.76
C HIS A 438 8.95 5.93 -10.55
N GLY A 439 9.58 7.07 -10.25
CA GLY A 439 9.35 8.34 -10.93
C GLY A 439 10.14 9.48 -10.30
N ARG A 440 9.91 10.69 -10.81
CA ARG A 440 10.41 11.93 -10.20
C ARG A 440 9.53 12.27 -9.01
N CYS A 441 10.13 12.71 -7.91
CA CYS A 441 9.34 13.10 -6.75
C CYS A 441 8.55 14.39 -7.01
N THR A 442 7.30 14.41 -6.57
CA THR A 442 6.43 15.59 -6.65
C THR A 442 5.70 15.85 -5.34
N ASP A 443 5.22 17.07 -5.16
CA ASP A 443 4.21 17.39 -4.18
C ASP A 443 2.83 16.82 -4.60
N ALA A 444 1.81 17.04 -3.76
CA ALA A 444 0.48 16.47 -3.96
C ALA A 444 -0.33 17.17 -5.07
N VAL A 445 0.23 18.20 -5.71
CA VAL A 445 -0.32 18.83 -6.92
C VAL A 445 0.56 18.57 -8.16
N GLY A 446 1.58 17.71 -8.04
CA GLY A 446 2.40 17.24 -9.16
C GLY A 446 3.58 18.15 -9.51
N ARG A 447 3.93 19.13 -8.67
CA ARG A 447 5.11 19.99 -8.88
C ARG A 447 6.38 19.33 -8.34
N ARG A 448 7.50 19.59 -9.01
CA ARG A 448 8.82 19.05 -8.65
C ARG A 448 9.54 19.95 -7.65
N PHE A 449 10.40 19.38 -6.83
CA PHE A 449 11.21 20.12 -5.86
C PHE A 449 12.53 20.59 -6.45
N ASP A 450 13.14 21.57 -5.79
CA ASP A 450 14.54 21.92 -6.00
C ASP A 450 15.43 20.76 -5.54
N ALA A 451 16.55 20.54 -6.23
CA ALA A 451 17.35 19.35 -6.04
C ALA A 451 18.86 19.62 -6.05
N PHE A 452 19.61 18.88 -5.23
CA PHE A 452 21.07 18.92 -5.18
C PHE A 452 21.63 17.56 -5.57
N GLU A 453 22.45 17.53 -6.62
CA GLU A 453 23.07 16.31 -7.10
C GLU A 453 24.22 15.88 -6.19
N THR A 454 24.38 14.56 -6.05
CA THR A 454 25.45 13.92 -5.27
C THR A 454 26.31 13.06 -6.19
N ASN A 455 27.47 12.58 -5.74
CA ASN A 455 28.28 11.65 -6.53
C ASN A 455 27.88 10.17 -6.36
N VAL A 456 26.91 9.84 -5.49
CA VAL A 456 26.47 8.47 -5.27
C VAL A 456 25.47 8.02 -6.35
N ARG A 457 25.47 6.73 -6.67
CA ARG A 457 24.74 6.19 -7.85
C ARG A 457 23.92 4.94 -7.55
N THR A 458 24.08 4.35 -6.37
CA THR A 458 23.29 3.19 -5.99
C THR A 458 22.11 3.61 -5.11
N GLU A 459 21.03 2.85 -5.17
CA GLU A 459 19.84 3.08 -4.36
C GLU A 459 20.17 3.09 -2.86
N LYS A 460 20.98 2.12 -2.41
CA LYS A 460 21.40 2.04 -1.02
C LYS A 460 22.19 3.28 -0.58
N GLU A 461 23.18 3.71 -1.36
CA GLU A 461 23.96 4.91 -1.04
C GLU A 461 23.09 6.17 -1.07
N CYS A 462 22.13 6.26 -2.01
CA CYS A 462 21.21 7.39 -2.09
C CYS A 462 20.34 7.51 -0.82
N GLN A 463 19.79 6.38 -0.37
CA GLN A 463 19.06 6.32 0.89
C GLN A 463 19.97 6.62 2.09
N ASP A 464 21.21 6.14 2.12
CA ASP A 464 22.16 6.42 3.21
C ASP A 464 22.54 7.91 3.28
N VAL A 465 22.72 8.57 2.14
CA VAL A 465 22.90 10.03 2.08
C VAL A 465 21.66 10.74 2.61
N LEU A 466 20.47 10.34 2.14
CA LEU A 466 19.22 10.94 2.60
C LEU A 466 19.03 10.78 4.12
N ARG A 467 19.35 9.61 4.70
CA ARG A 467 19.37 9.38 6.15
C ARG A 467 20.33 10.32 6.87
N SER A 468 21.52 10.54 6.32
CA SER A 468 22.52 11.41 6.95
C SER A 468 22.07 12.88 7.01
N LEU A 469 21.15 13.27 6.13
CA LEU A 469 20.60 14.62 6.02
C LEU A 469 19.26 14.79 6.76
N ALA A 470 18.83 13.79 7.52
CA ALA A 470 17.59 13.80 8.29
C ALA A 470 17.31 15.07 9.08
N LEU A 471 18.35 15.62 9.71
CA LEU A 471 18.27 16.79 10.58
C LEU A 471 18.67 18.08 9.86
N THR A 472 18.97 18.00 8.56
CA THR A 472 19.31 19.15 7.74
C THR A 472 18.03 19.87 7.35
N LYS A 473 17.92 21.12 7.79
CA LYS A 473 16.73 21.94 7.54
C LYS A 473 16.41 22.01 6.05
N GLY A 474 15.14 21.79 5.73
CA GLY A 474 14.61 21.92 4.38
C GLY A 474 14.87 20.71 3.48
N VAL A 475 15.47 19.62 3.96
CA VAL A 475 15.57 18.36 3.19
C VAL A 475 14.26 17.60 3.26
N LEU A 476 13.74 17.21 2.08
CA LEU A 476 12.40 16.63 1.93
C LEU A 476 12.43 15.18 1.41
N GLY A 477 13.48 14.79 0.68
CA GLY A 477 13.54 13.50 0.02
C GLY A 477 14.75 13.33 -0.88
N ALA A 478 14.75 12.27 -1.68
CA ALA A 478 15.74 12.04 -2.71
C ALA A 478 15.13 11.38 -3.95
N GLU A 479 15.73 11.60 -5.11
CA GLU A 479 15.42 10.86 -6.33
C GLU A 479 16.70 10.31 -6.97
N LEU A 480 16.64 9.09 -7.50
CA LEU A 480 17.78 8.44 -8.17
C LEU A 480 17.40 8.05 -9.59
N HIS A 481 18.23 8.48 -10.54
CA HIS A 481 18.13 7.99 -11.91
C HIS A 481 18.94 6.69 -12.09
N ARG A 482 18.39 5.72 -12.84
CA ARG A 482 19.01 4.39 -13.11
C ARG A 482 20.43 4.46 -13.66
N THR A 483 20.78 5.53 -14.35
CA THR A 483 22.11 5.71 -14.97
C THR A 483 22.87 6.94 -14.47
N SER A 484 22.34 7.68 -13.49
CA SER A 484 22.93 8.95 -13.02
C SER A 484 23.13 8.97 -11.51
N SER A 485 23.36 10.18 -10.99
CA SER A 485 23.49 10.51 -9.58
C SER A 485 22.17 10.53 -8.82
N CYS A 486 22.26 10.24 -7.52
CA CYS A 486 21.22 10.55 -6.54
C CYS A 486 21.10 12.07 -6.36
N ARG A 487 19.88 12.56 -6.19
CA ARG A 487 19.56 13.97 -6.00
C ARG A 487 18.78 14.13 -4.71
N ILE A 488 19.22 15.06 -3.87
CA ILE A 488 18.55 15.40 -2.61
C ILE A 488 17.58 16.53 -2.86
N LEU A 489 16.32 16.32 -2.50
CA LEU A 489 15.22 17.24 -2.73
C LEU A 489 15.05 18.15 -1.52
N VAL A 490 14.84 19.43 -1.79
CA VAL A 490 14.74 20.43 -0.73
C VAL A 490 13.58 21.39 -0.93
N GLU A 491 13.17 22.02 0.16
CA GLU A 491 12.27 23.17 0.17
C GLU A 491 12.95 24.36 -0.51
N THR A 492 12.15 25.17 -1.20
CA THR A 492 12.62 26.37 -1.89
C THR A 492 13.42 27.28 -0.98
N GLY A 493 14.63 27.66 -1.44
CA GLY A 493 15.51 28.57 -0.71
C GLY A 493 16.34 27.90 0.41
N SER A 494 16.25 26.58 0.56
CA SER A 494 17.13 25.80 1.43
C SER A 494 18.37 25.32 0.66
N ASP A 495 19.52 25.32 1.34
CA ASP A 495 20.78 24.79 0.81
C ASP A 495 21.34 23.74 1.79
N PRO A 496 21.37 22.45 1.42
CA PRO A 496 21.85 21.39 2.29
C PRO A 496 23.38 21.20 2.20
N THR A 497 24.09 21.97 1.36
CA THR A 497 25.48 21.67 0.99
C THR A 497 26.52 21.95 2.07
N ASP A 498 26.14 22.67 3.14
CA ASP A 498 26.95 22.82 4.35
C ASP A 498 27.13 21.48 5.10
N ALA A 499 26.26 20.50 4.86
CA ALA A 499 26.38 19.16 5.43
C ALA A 499 27.37 18.29 4.62
N GLU A 500 28.28 17.62 5.33
CA GLU A 500 29.15 16.61 4.74
C GLU A 500 28.37 15.31 4.45
N ILE A 501 28.40 14.85 3.20
CA ILE A 501 27.72 13.63 2.77
C ILE A 501 28.69 12.59 2.18
N PRO A 502 28.39 11.29 2.31
CA PRO A 502 29.10 10.24 1.57
C PRO A 502 29.12 10.51 0.06
N GLY A 503 30.30 10.48 -0.56
CA GLY A 503 30.50 10.75 -1.99
C GLY A 503 30.55 12.24 -2.36
N GLY A 504 30.03 13.13 -1.52
CA GLY A 504 30.03 14.58 -1.76
C GLY A 504 29.00 15.06 -2.78
N TRP A 505 28.84 16.37 -2.84
CA TRP A 505 27.94 17.09 -3.73
C TRP A 505 28.53 17.23 -5.15
N ALA A 506 27.66 17.29 -6.16
CA ALA A 506 28.02 17.35 -7.58
C ALA A 506 27.42 18.56 -8.32
N GLY A 507 26.31 19.13 -7.83
CA GLY A 507 25.66 20.29 -8.43
C GLY A 507 24.28 20.56 -7.83
N SER A 508 23.54 21.51 -8.42
CA SER A 508 22.15 21.82 -8.05
C SER A 508 21.29 22.06 -9.29
N GLU A 509 20.00 21.75 -9.16
CA GLU A 509 18.94 21.97 -10.15
C GLU A 509 17.80 22.71 -9.44
N ALA A 510 17.61 23.98 -9.80
CA ALA A 510 16.45 24.75 -9.37
C ALA A 510 15.29 24.54 -10.34
N THR A 511 14.08 24.52 -9.80
CA THR A 511 12.82 24.44 -10.55
C THR A 511 12.16 25.82 -10.61
N GLU A 512 11.44 26.14 -11.70
CA GLU A 512 10.80 27.46 -11.87
C GLU A 512 9.60 27.66 -10.93
N GLU A 513 8.85 26.59 -10.67
CA GLU A 513 7.74 26.55 -9.70
C GLU A 513 7.94 25.34 -8.77
N PRO A 514 8.80 25.46 -7.75
CA PRO A 514 9.10 24.37 -6.86
C PRO A 514 7.87 23.89 -6.10
N GLY A 515 7.81 22.58 -5.92
CA GLY A 515 6.81 21.91 -5.08
C GLY A 515 6.90 22.37 -3.64
N ARG A 516 5.78 22.27 -2.93
CA ARG A 516 5.64 22.71 -1.54
C ARG A 516 5.28 21.56 -0.62
N GLY A 517 5.64 21.70 0.65
CA GLY A 517 5.41 20.66 1.65
C GLY A 517 6.22 19.40 1.35
N LEU A 518 5.69 18.25 1.76
CA LEU A 518 6.38 16.98 1.67
C LEU A 518 6.28 16.35 0.26
N VAL A 519 7.28 15.53 -0.07
CA VAL A 519 7.18 14.61 -1.21
C VAL A 519 5.94 13.73 -0.99
N SER A 520 4.94 13.83 -1.86
CA SER A 520 3.64 13.18 -1.64
C SER A 520 3.09 12.52 -2.90
N GLY A 521 3.83 12.58 -4.01
CA GLY A 521 3.51 11.90 -5.24
C GLY A 521 4.74 11.64 -6.11
N ILE A 522 4.50 11.00 -7.25
CA ILE A 522 5.52 10.78 -8.28
C ILE A 522 5.00 11.18 -9.65
N ARG A 523 5.86 11.79 -10.46
CA ARG A 523 5.67 11.89 -11.91
C ARG A 523 6.35 10.71 -12.58
N ARG A 524 5.58 9.89 -13.29
CA ARG A 524 6.05 8.65 -13.91
C ARG A 524 7.18 8.90 -14.90
N GLU A 525 8.36 8.43 -14.52
CA GLU A 525 9.52 8.35 -15.38
C GLU A 525 10.28 7.10 -14.94
N ALA A 526 10.10 5.98 -15.65
CA ALA A 526 10.56 4.65 -15.20
C ALA A 526 12.05 4.55 -14.88
N SER A 527 12.85 5.46 -15.42
CA SER A 527 14.29 5.58 -15.14
C SER A 527 14.60 6.23 -13.80
N TRP A 528 13.60 6.66 -13.02
CA TRP A 528 13.77 7.30 -11.73
C TRP A 528 13.13 6.48 -10.62
N SER A 529 13.66 6.66 -9.42
CA SER A 529 13.12 6.16 -8.15
C SER A 529 13.06 7.32 -7.17
N CYS A 530 11.97 7.42 -6.42
CA CYS A 530 11.69 8.52 -5.52
C CYS A 530 11.64 8.03 -4.06
N TRP A 531 12.24 8.80 -3.14
CA TRP A 531 12.10 8.63 -1.71
C TRP A 531 11.72 9.95 -1.03
N GLN A 532 10.83 9.85 -0.06
CA GLN A 532 10.55 10.91 0.91
C GLN A 532 11.39 10.70 2.16
N LEU A 533 11.77 11.79 2.84
CA LEU A 533 12.38 11.74 4.16
C LEU A 533 11.28 11.82 5.24
N ASP A 534 11.23 10.84 6.15
CA ASP A 534 10.24 10.70 7.24
C ASP A 534 10.87 10.58 8.65
#